data_AF-A0A8T4ZNF7-F1
#
_entry.id   AF-A0A8T4ZNF7-F1
#
_cell.length_a   1.000
_cell.length_b   1.000
_cell.length_c   1.000
_cell.angle_alpha   90.00
_cell.angle_beta   90.00
_cell.angle_gamma   90.00
#
_symmetry.space_group_name_H-M   'P 1'
#
loop_
_entity.id
_entity.type
_entity.pdbx_description
1 polymer ?
#
loop_
_entity_poly.entity_id
_entity_poly.type
_entity_poly.pdbx_seq_one_letter_code
_entity_poly.pdbx_strand_id
1 'polypeptide(L)' 'MDGFGLNTARSFLGKNVNLHLKDGSVIVNVHLAEIRRGDLSREAFITCVAYGNKTKLHIPLKNIAWAEMLNLNLLLTSG' A
#
# COMPACT_ATOMS: atom_id res chain seq x y z
N MET A 1 -14.55 8.20 11.32
CA MET A 1 -13.62 7.12 10.93
C MET A 1 -12.32 7.78 10.54
N ASP A 2 -11.24 7.53 11.29
CA ASP A 2 -9.91 7.98 10.88
C ASP A 2 -9.57 7.31 9.54
N GLY A 3 -9.42 8.11 8.48
CA GLY A 3 -9.10 7.60 7.15
C GLY A 3 -7.73 6.92 7.10
N PHE A 4 -7.36 6.34 5.96
CA PHE A 4 -6.04 5.77 5.76
C PHE A 4 -4.94 6.84 5.88
N GLY A 5 -4.38 6.97 7.08
CA GLY A 5 -3.41 7.99 7.46
C GLY A 5 -1.99 7.44 7.56
N LEU A 6 -1.05 8.33 7.92
CA LEU A 6 0.38 7.99 7.95
C LEU A 6 0.71 6.87 8.94
N ASN A 7 0.05 6.88 10.10
CA ASN A 7 0.22 5.84 11.12
C ASN A 7 -0.28 4.49 10.63
N THR A 8 -1.44 4.46 9.96
CA THR A 8 -1.96 3.26 9.32
C THR A 8 -1.01 2.74 8.26
N ALA A 9 -0.52 3.60 7.36
CA ALA A 9 0.47 3.21 6.34
C ALA A 9 1.76 2.63 6.94
N ARG A 10 2.27 3.21 8.04
CA ARG A 10 3.45 2.68 8.75
C ARG A 10 3.26 1.25 9.24
N SER A 11 2.05 0.87 9.65
CA SER A 11 1.76 -0.51 10.08
C SER A 11 1.89 -1.55 8.95
N PHE A 12 1.90 -1.10 7.70
CA PHE A 12 2.04 -1.93 6.50
C PHE A 12 3.42 -1.85 5.83
N LEU A 13 4.34 -1.02 6.34
CA LEU A 13 5.68 -0.89 5.80
C LEU A 13 6.43 -2.24 5.86
N GLY A 14 7.04 -2.62 4.74
CA GLY A 14 7.73 -3.90 4.57
C GLY A 14 6.80 -5.11 4.37
N LYS A 15 5.49 -4.90 4.15
CA LYS A 15 4.52 -5.98 3.98
C LYS A 15 3.94 -6.02 2.57
N ASN A 16 3.50 -7.20 2.15
CA ASN A 16 2.73 -7.38 0.93
C ASN A 16 1.25 -7.09 1.24
N VAL A 17 0.64 -6.24 0.43
CA VAL A 17 -0.73 -5.77 0.65
C VAL A 17 -1.51 -5.68 -0.67
N ASN A 18 -2.83 -5.72 -0.57
CA ASN A 18 -3.73 -5.17 -1.57
C ASN A 18 -4.10 -3.74 -1.13
N LEU A 19 -3.96 -2.78 -2.04
CA LEU A 19 -4.32 -1.38 -1.78
C LEU A 19 -5.66 -1.08 -2.44
N HIS A 20 -6.64 -0.72 -1.63
CA HIS A 20 -7.95 -0.26 -2.10
C HIS A 20 -7.93 1.25 -2.22
N LEU A 21 -8.16 1.76 -3.42
CA LEU A 21 -8.19 3.19 -3.72
C LEU A 21 -9.60 3.75 -3.57
N LYS A 22 -9.68 5.06 -3.36
CA LYS A 22 -10.97 5.77 -3.19
C LYS A 22 -11.80 5.83 -4.47
N ASP A 23 -11.20 5.62 -5.62
CA ASP A 23 -11.89 5.52 -6.92
C ASP A 23 -12.52 4.13 -7.16
N GLY A 24 -12.37 3.20 -6.21
CA GLY A 24 -12.86 1.83 -6.33
C GLY A 24 -11.87 0.85 -6.96
N SER A 25 -10.74 1.32 -7.49
CA SER A 25 -9.69 0.47 -8.04
C SER A 25 -8.92 -0.24 -6.92
N VAL A 26 -8.37 -1.42 -7.25
CA VAL A 26 -7.53 -2.20 -6.33
C VAL A 26 -6.18 -2.50 -6.98
N ILE A 27 -5.11 -2.16 -6.28
CA ILE A 27 -3.75 -2.54 -6.68
C ILE A 27 -3.36 -3.76 -5.85
N VAL A 28 -3.31 -4.92 -6.50
CA VAL A 28 -3.12 -6.22 -5.85
C VAL A 28 -1.65 -6.60 -5.75
N ASN A 29 -1.31 -7.33 -4.69
CA ASN A 29 -0.01 -7.94 -4.48
C ASN A 29 1.17 -6.98 -4.69
N VAL A 30 1.16 -5.91 -3.92
CA VAL A 30 2.24 -4.93 -3.88
C VAL A 30 2.97 -4.95 -2.55
N HIS A 31 4.27 -4.79 -2.59
CA HIS A 31 5.11 -4.64 -1.41
C HIS A 31 5.23 -3.15 -1.04
N LEU A 32 4.80 -2.76 0.16
CA LEU A 32 4.92 -1.37 0.62
C LEU A 32 6.36 -1.10 1.07
N ALA A 33 7.14 -0.45 0.22
CA ALA A 33 8.59 -0.32 0.38
C ALA A 33 9.01 0.95 1.13
N GLU A 34 8.29 2.05 0.92
CA GLU A 34 8.69 3.36 1.46
C GLU A 34 7.48 4.25 1.71
N ILE A 35 7.59 5.15 2.68
CA ILE A 35 6.64 6.22 2.91
C ILE A 35 7.41 7.54 2.87
N ARG A 36 7.07 8.42 1.92
CA ARG A 36 7.66 9.74 1.78
C ARG A 36 6.68 10.80 2.21
N ARG A 37 7.18 11.83 2.88
CA ARG A 37 6.42 13.06 3.16
C ARG A 37 7.03 14.16 2.30
N GLY A 38 6.21 14.88 1.55
CA GLY A 38 6.69 16.05 0.82
C GLY A 38 7.24 17.09 1.80
N ASP A 39 8.37 17.70 1.45
CA ASP A 39 9.00 18.74 2.27
C ASP A 39 8.24 20.07 2.20
N LEU A 40 7.59 20.33 1.06
CA LEU A 40 6.86 21.58 0.76
C LEU A 40 5.33 21.40 0.73
N SER A 41 4.85 20.22 0.35
CA SER A 41 3.43 19.87 0.42
C SER A 41 3.21 18.94 1.61
N ARG A 42 2.16 19.17 2.40
CA ARG A 42 1.72 18.24 3.47
C ARG A 42 1.28 16.86 2.94
N GLU A 43 1.57 16.55 1.68
CA GLU A 43 1.17 15.35 0.98
C GLU A 43 2.17 14.23 1.29
N ALA A 44 1.64 13.10 1.74
CA ALA A 44 2.41 11.88 1.93
C ALA A 44 2.16 10.95 0.73
N PHE A 45 3.21 10.24 0.33
CA PHE A 45 3.17 9.24 -0.72
C PHE A 45 3.67 7.92 -0.15
N ILE A 46 3.08 6.83 -0.61
CA ILE A 46 3.66 5.50 -0.43
C ILE A 46 4.31 5.05 -1.73
N THR A 47 5.48 4.42 -1.62
CA THR A 47 6.12 3.71 -2.71
C THR A 47 5.83 2.23 -2.54
N CYS A 48 5.30 1.61 -3.58
CA CYS A 48 5.04 0.18 -3.61
C CYS A 48 5.77 -0.49 -4.77
N VAL A 49 6.11 -1.76 -4.61
CA VAL A 49 6.73 -2.57 -5.65
C VAL A 49 5.75 -3.67 -6.03
N ALA A 50 5.31 -3.68 -7.29
CA ALA A 50 4.42 -4.73 -7.78
C ALA A 50 5.16 -6.08 -7.89
N TYR A 51 4.46 -7.14 -7.46
CA TYR A 51 4.96 -8.50 -7.59
C TYR A 51 5.08 -8.90 -9.08
N GLY A 52 6.13 -9.66 -9.42
CA GLY A 52 6.38 -10.15 -10.78
C GLY A 52 7.19 -9.22 -11.68
N ASN A 53 6.81 -7.94 -11.82
CA ASN A 53 7.47 -7.00 -12.74
C ASN A 53 8.40 -5.98 -12.06
N LYS A 54 8.44 -5.96 -10.72
CA LYS A 54 9.25 -5.03 -9.90
C LYS A 54 8.99 -3.55 -10.20
N THR A 55 7.86 -3.21 -10.83
CA THR A 55 7.51 -1.82 -11.12
C THR A 55 7.25 -1.08 -9.82
N LYS A 56 7.87 0.10 -9.68
CA LYS A 56 7.64 1.01 -8.55
C LYS A 56 6.43 1.89 -8.85
N LEU A 57 5.48 1.92 -7.91
CA LEU A 57 4.29 2.76 -7.94
C LEU A 57 4.38 3.78 -6.81
N HIS A 58 4.13 5.05 -7.13
CA HIS A 58 4.05 6.12 -6.14
C HIS A 58 2.60 6.58 -6.02
N ILE A 59 1.99 6.34 -4.87
CA ILE A 59 0.56 6.56 -4.66
C ILE A 59 0.40 7.64 -3.58
N PRO A 60 -0.31 8.74 -3.87
CA PRO A 60 -0.67 9.72 -2.85
C PRO A 60 -1.51 9.05 -1.76
N LEU A 61 -1.12 9.22 -0.50
CA LEU A 61 -1.81 8.63 0.65
C LEU A 61 -3.30 9.03 0.67
N LYS A 62 -3.60 10.25 0.21
CA LYS A 62 -4.97 10.78 0.10
C LYS A 62 -5.86 9.97 -0.85
N ASN A 63 -5.29 9.21 -1.79
CA ASN A 63 -6.03 8.39 -2.75
C ASN A 63 -6.36 6.99 -2.20
N ILE A 64 -5.78 6.60 -1.07
CA ILE A 64 -5.95 5.27 -0.49
C ILE A 64 -7.15 5.28 0.45
N ALA A 65 -8.03 4.30 0.27
CA ALA A 65 -9.18 4.09 1.14
C ALA A 65 -8.81 3.20 2.33
N TRP A 66 -8.18 2.06 2.07
CA TRP A 66 -7.66 1.13 3.08
C TRP A 66 -6.66 0.14 2.46
N ALA A 67 -6.01 -0.68 3.28
CA ALA A 67 -5.09 -1.73 2.84
C ALA A 67 -5.39 -3.07 3.53
N GLU A 68 -5.30 -4.14 2.76
CA GLU A 68 -5.43 -5.52 3.22
C GLU A 68 -4.05 -6.18 3.22
N MET A 69 -3.63 -6.79 4.33
CA MET A 69 -2.38 -7.56 4.35
C MET A 69 -2.56 -8.90 3.67
N LEU A 70 -1.66 -9.23 2.75
CA LEU A 70 -1.63 -10.57 2.16
C LEU A 70 -1.10 -11.57 3.18
N ASN A 71 -1.96 -12.50 3.58
CA ASN A 71 -1.57 -13.61 4.43
C ASN A 71 -1.01 -14.74 3.57
N LEU A 72 0.32 -14.87 3.55
CA LEU A 72 1.03 -15.92 2.79
C LEU A 72 0.65 -17.34 3.26
N ASN A 73 0.16 -17.51 4.49
CA ASN A 73 -0.28 -18.82 4.98
C ASN A 73 -1.53 -19.32 4.24
N LEU A 74 -2.33 -18.44 3.63
CA LEU A 74 -3.48 -18.82 2.79
C LEU A 74 -3.07 -19.25 1.37
N LEU A 75 -1.88 -18.86 0.91
CA LEU A 75 -1.38 -19.23 -0.42
C LEU A 75 -0.74 -20.62 -0.42
N LEU A 76 -0.17 -21.04 0.72
CA LEU A 76 0.48 -22.34 0.90
C LEU A 76 -0.50 -23.51 1.09
N THR A 77 -1.77 -23.25 1.42
CA THR A 77 -2.81 -24.29 1.60
C THR A 77 -3.47 -24.76 0.30
N SER A 78 -3.01 -24.26 -0.85
CA SER A 78 -3.51 -24.62 -2.19
C SER A 78 -2.57 -25.58 -2.95
N GLY A 79 -1.63 -26.23 -2.26
CA GLY A 79 -0.68 -27.20 -2.82
C GLY A 79 -0.93 -28.61 -2.33
#